data_AF-A0A286DVT9-F1
#
_entry.id   AF-A0A286DVT9-F1
#
_cell.length_a   1.000
_cell.length_b   1.000
_cell.length_c   1.000
_cell.angle_alpha   90.00
_cell.angle_beta   90.00
_cell.angle_gamma   90.00
#
_symmetry.space_group_name_H-M   'P 1'
#
loop_
_entity.id
_entity.type
_entity.pdbx_description
1 polymer ?
#
loop_
_entity_poly.entity_id
_entity_poly.type
_entity_poly.pdbx_seq_one_letter_code
_entity_poly.pdbx_strand_id
1 'polypeptide(L)'
;MRFRSVPHPPFGQDQDIPPNVQRFGLEPESLTMELTATGSRPETLTPLSLTARMDAPDLPAHGRLLLDVFRGDPALSIRGDEAEEAWHVVEPVLSAWERGLVPLEEYPAGSQGPPPRHATPERRDDLLHEESLR
;
A
#
# COMPACT_ATOMS: atom_id res chain seq x y z
N MET A 1 -3.51 3.69 -1.57
CA MET A 1 -4.83 4.23 -1.16
C MET A 1 -5.82 4.04 -2.29
N ARG A 2 -7.01 3.52 -2.00
CA ARG A 2 -8.09 3.39 -2.97
C ARG A 2 -9.27 4.24 -2.54
N PHE A 3 -9.79 5.04 -3.46
CA PHE A 3 -10.94 5.90 -3.22
C PHE A 3 -12.25 5.09 -3.31
N ARG A 4 -13.35 5.70 -2.89
CA ARG A 4 -14.68 5.18 -3.20
C ARG A 4 -14.96 5.33 -4.69
N SER A 5 -15.88 4.51 -5.22
CA SER A 5 -16.38 4.68 -6.59
C SER A 5 -16.96 6.08 -6.78
N VAL A 6 -16.89 6.57 -8.01
CA VAL A 6 -17.37 7.92 -8.36
C VAL A 6 -18.88 8.01 -8.09
N PRO A 7 -19.34 8.92 -7.19
CA PRO A 7 -20.76 8.96 -6.81
C PRO A 7 -21.70 9.41 -7.94
N HIS A 8 -21.19 10.22 -8.87
CA HIS A 8 -21.95 10.79 -10.00
C HIS A 8 -21.18 10.57 -11.31
N PRO A 9 -21.40 9.46 -12.02
CA PRO A 9 -20.75 9.22 -13.30
C PRO A 9 -21.25 10.22 -14.36
N PRO A 10 -20.35 10.80 -15.18
CA PRO A 10 -20.67 11.91 -16.07
C PRO A 10 -21.57 11.55 -17.26
N PHE A 11 -21.65 10.27 -17.68
CA PHE A 11 -22.50 9.83 -18.81
C PHE A 11 -23.46 8.69 -18.42
N GLY A 12 -24.06 8.77 -17.23
CA GLY A 12 -25.11 7.84 -16.77
C GLY A 12 -24.65 6.80 -15.75
N GLN A 13 -25.61 6.23 -15.01
CA GLN A 13 -25.36 5.40 -13.83
C GLN A 13 -24.86 3.97 -14.11
N ASP A 14 -24.91 3.52 -15.37
CA ASP A 14 -24.57 2.14 -15.77
C ASP A 14 -23.11 1.97 -16.23
N GLN A 15 -22.27 3.00 -16.11
CA GLN A 15 -20.84 2.87 -16.39
C GLN A 15 -20.10 2.35 -15.17
N ASP A 16 -19.48 1.17 -15.32
CA ASP A 16 -18.56 0.63 -14.33
C ASP A 16 -17.23 1.40 -14.39
N ILE A 17 -17.17 2.50 -13.63
CA ILE A 17 -15.96 3.32 -13.51
C ILE A 17 -15.14 2.78 -12.34
N PRO A 18 -13.91 2.29 -12.57
CA PRO A 18 -13.07 1.83 -11.48
C PRO A 18 -12.79 2.99 -10.51
N PRO A 19 -12.78 2.73 -9.19
CA PRO A 19 -12.39 3.75 -8.23
C PRO A 19 -10.98 4.25 -8.48
N ASN A 20 -10.77 5.53 -8.19
CA ASN A 20 -9.44 6.12 -8.26
C ASN A 20 -8.49 5.40 -7.29
N VAL A 21 -7.20 5.36 -7.62
CA VAL A 21 -6.15 4.77 -6.77
C VAL A 21 -4.96 5.73 -6.69
N GLN A 22 -4.49 6.00 -5.48
CA GLN A 22 -3.25 6.71 -5.22
C GLN A 22 -2.23 5.74 -4.62
N ARG A 23 -1.13 5.50 -5.32
CA ARG A 23 -0.05 4.59 -4.89
C ARG A 23 1.16 5.42 -4.47
N PHE A 24 1.72 5.08 -3.31
CA PHE A 24 2.99 5.58 -2.82
C PHE A 24 3.99 4.43 -2.96
N GLY A 25 4.94 4.56 -3.88
CA GLY A 25 6.10 3.69 -3.96
C GLY A 25 7.13 4.15 -2.94
N LEU A 26 7.69 3.22 -2.17
CA LEU A 26 8.69 3.53 -1.14
C LEU A 26 10.11 3.36 -1.68
N GLU A 27 10.35 2.34 -2.51
CA GLU A 27 11.65 2.11 -3.14
C GLU A 27 11.44 1.46 -4.52
N PRO A 28 11.69 2.18 -5.62
CA PRO A 28 12.01 3.61 -5.70
C PRO A 28 10.83 4.51 -5.28
N GLU A 29 11.13 5.67 -4.72
CA GLU A 29 10.11 6.63 -4.27
C GLU A 29 9.30 7.18 -5.47
N SER A 30 7.98 7.00 -5.40
CA SER A 30 7.08 7.50 -6.43
C SER A 30 5.66 7.76 -5.91
N LEU A 31 4.95 8.65 -6.60
CA LEU A 31 3.54 8.90 -6.39
C LEU A 31 2.81 8.65 -7.71
N THR A 32 1.94 7.64 -7.75
CA THR A 32 1.11 7.34 -8.92
C THR A 32 -0.36 7.57 -8.58
N MET A 33 -1.05 8.31 -9.44
CA MET A 33 -2.50 8.52 -9.38
C MET A 33 -3.15 7.90 -10.62
N GLU A 34 -4.01 6.90 -10.40
CA GLU A 34 -4.84 6.26 -11.40
C GLU A 34 -6.26 6.84 -11.30
N LEU A 35 -6.72 7.45 -12.40
CA LEU A 35 -8.01 8.14 -12.53
C LEU A 35 -8.70 7.71 -13.81
N THR A 36 -9.97 8.07 -13.95
CA THR A 36 -10.68 8.00 -15.22
C THR A 36 -10.98 9.41 -15.73
N ALA A 37 -10.66 9.69 -16.98
CA ALA A 37 -10.90 10.99 -17.62
C ALA A 37 -11.78 10.85 -18.87
N THR A 38 -12.33 11.96 -19.38
CA THR A 38 -13.10 11.97 -20.62
C THR A 38 -12.19 11.65 -21.82
N GLY A 39 -12.62 10.70 -22.64
CA GLY A 39 -11.94 10.29 -23.85
C GLY A 39 -12.20 11.23 -25.04
N SER A 40 -11.58 10.92 -26.17
CA SER A 40 -11.63 11.76 -27.38
C SER A 40 -12.97 11.72 -28.13
N ARG A 41 -13.85 10.76 -27.81
CA ARG A 41 -15.20 10.65 -28.38
C ARG A 41 -16.23 11.07 -27.35
N PRO A 42 -17.39 11.62 -27.78
CA PRO A 42 -18.49 11.91 -26.87
C PRO A 42 -18.82 10.69 -26.00
N GLU A 43 -19.06 10.95 -24.71
CA GLU A 43 -19.47 9.94 -23.72
C GLU A 43 -18.48 8.78 -23.52
N THR A 44 -17.22 8.93 -23.94
CA THR A 44 -16.18 7.95 -23.66
C THR A 44 -15.38 8.31 -22.42
N LEU A 45 -15.00 7.30 -21.66
CA LEU A 45 -14.09 7.40 -20.53
C LEU A 45 -12.81 6.63 -20.85
N THR A 46 -11.67 7.12 -20.36
CA THR A 46 -10.36 6.50 -20.57
C THR A 46 -9.55 6.54 -19.28
N PRO A 47 -8.91 5.42 -18.89
CA PRO A 47 -7.99 5.42 -17.76
C PRO A 47 -6.81 6.37 -17.98
N LEU A 48 -6.44 7.10 -16.93
CA LEU A 48 -5.32 8.02 -16.90
C LEU A 48 -4.41 7.64 -15.72
N SER A 49 -3.11 7.53 -15.99
CA SER A 49 -2.09 7.34 -14.97
C SER A 49 -1.15 8.55 -14.94
N LEU A 50 -1.03 9.17 -13.79
CA LEU A 50 -0.13 10.29 -13.52
C LEU A 50 0.92 9.83 -12.50
N THR A 51 2.17 9.72 -12.94
CA THR A 51 3.28 9.28 -12.08
C THR A 51 4.28 10.42 -11.89
N ALA A 52 4.50 10.80 -10.64
CA ALA A 52 5.66 11.58 -10.22
C ALA A 52 6.71 10.63 -9.65
N ARG A 53 7.95 10.76 -10.13
CA ARG A 53 9.11 10.04 -9.58
C ARG A 53 9.95 11.03 -8.80
N MET A 54 10.41 10.61 -7.63
CA MET A 54 11.25 11.43 -6.78
C MET A 54 12.71 11.00 -6.97
N ASP A 55 13.63 11.96 -6.93
CA ASP A 55 15.05 11.64 -6.95
C ASP A 55 15.40 10.88 -5.66
N ALA A 56 16.38 9.97 -5.77
CA ALA A 56 16.86 9.26 -4.60
C ALA A 56 17.39 10.26 -3.56
N PRO A 57 17.12 10.03 -2.26
CA PRO A 57 17.62 10.92 -1.22
C PRO A 57 19.15 10.90 -1.20
N ASP A 58 19.76 12.06 -0.92
CA ASP A 58 21.23 12.21 -0.82
C ASP A 58 21.85 11.30 0.26
N LEU A 59 21.05 10.91 1.26
CA LEU A 59 21.46 10.04 2.35
C LEU A 59 20.60 8.78 2.37
N PRO A 60 21.19 7.59 2.55
CA PRO A 60 20.44 6.38 2.89
C PRO A 60 19.62 6.58 4.17
N ALA A 61 18.58 5.77 4.37
CA ALA A 61 17.66 5.87 5.52
C ALA A 61 18.41 5.97 6.88
N HIS A 62 19.40 5.11 7.11
CA HIS A 62 20.21 5.15 8.33
C HIS A 62 21.04 6.44 8.46
N GLY A 63 21.58 6.95 7.36
CA GLY A 63 22.32 8.22 7.35
C GLY A 63 21.42 9.40 7.72
N ARG A 64 20.17 9.39 7.24
CA ARG A 64 19.17 10.38 7.62
C ARG A 64 18.84 10.32 9.11
N LEU A 65 18.58 9.13 9.65
CA LEU A 65 18.29 8.95 11.08
C LEU A 65 19.42 9.46 11.98
N LEU A 66 20.68 9.16 11.63
CA LEU A 66 21.83 9.64 12.40
C LEU A 66 21.96 11.18 12.34
N LEU A 67 21.71 11.77 11.16
CA LEU A 67 21.72 13.23 11.00
C LEU A 67 20.65 13.89 11.86
N ASP A 68 19.45 13.32 11.91
CA ASP A 68 18.34 13.83 12.70
C ASP A 68 18.66 13.74 14.21
N VAL A 69 19.31 12.65 14.67
CA VAL A 69 19.84 12.55 16.05
C VAL A 69 20.85 13.65 16.36
N PHE A 70 21.82 13.92 15.48
CA PHE A 70 22.79 14.99 15.69
C PHE A 70 22.16 16.39 15.71
N ARG A 71 21.04 16.56 15.01
CA ARG A 71 20.25 17.81 15.00
C ARG A 71 19.28 17.91 16.17
N GLY A 72 19.11 16.85 16.95
CA GLY A 72 18.10 16.78 18.00
C GLY A 72 16.67 16.81 17.45
N ASP A 73 16.46 16.32 16.23
CA ASP A 73 15.16 16.26 15.56
C ASP A 73 14.55 14.85 15.71
N PRO A 74 13.48 14.68 16.51
CA PRO A 74 12.86 13.37 16.73
C PRO A 74 11.77 13.05 15.70
N ALA A 75 11.58 13.84 14.63
CA ALA A 75 10.42 13.70 13.73
C ALA A 75 10.28 12.31 13.08
N LEU A 76 11.38 11.59 12.86
CA LEU A 76 11.39 10.22 12.31
C LEU A 76 11.64 9.13 13.36
N SER A 77 11.56 9.47 14.64
CA SER A 77 11.75 8.55 15.75
C SER A 77 10.41 8.11 16.34
N ILE A 78 10.31 6.83 16.68
CA ILE A 78 9.15 6.28 17.41
C ILE A 78 9.26 6.69 18.87
N ARG A 79 8.18 7.20 19.45
CA ARG A 79 8.12 7.57 20.87
C ARG A 79 7.86 6.34 21.74
N GLY A 80 8.20 6.41 23.03
CA GLY A 80 8.05 5.27 23.94
C GLY A 80 6.60 4.80 24.09
N ASP A 81 5.66 5.74 24.20
CA ASP A 81 4.21 5.47 24.24
C ASP A 81 3.69 4.87 22.93
N GLU A 82 4.15 5.35 21.79
CA GLU A 82 3.83 4.77 20.48
C GLU A 82 4.33 3.32 20.35
N ALA A 83 5.52 3.02 20.88
CA ALA A 83 6.05 1.67 20.89
C ALA A 83 5.23 0.72 21.79
N GLU A 84 4.80 1.18 22.97
CA GLU A 84 3.92 0.40 23.85
C GLU A 84 2.58 0.06 23.19
N GLU A 85 1.96 1.03 22.51
CA GLU A 85 0.71 0.80 21.78
C GLU A 85 0.89 -0.13 20.58
N ALA A 86 2.01 -0.03 19.86
CA ALA A 86 2.34 -0.98 18.79
C ALA A 86 2.45 -2.43 19.35
N TRP A 87 3.03 -2.58 20.54
CA TRP A 87 3.08 -3.88 21.21
C TRP A 87 1.70 -4.40 21.63
N HIS A 88 0.81 -3.55 22.14
CA HIS A 88 -0.57 -3.94 22.46
C HIS A 88 -1.32 -4.53 21.26
N VAL A 89 -1.03 -4.07 20.04
CA VAL A 89 -1.63 -4.61 18.81
C VAL A 89 -1.08 -5.99 18.45
N VAL A 90 0.23 -6.21 18.63
CA VAL A 90 0.92 -7.44 18.18
C VAL A 90 0.86 -8.55 19.24
N GLU A 91 0.85 -8.21 20.53
CA GLU A 91 0.88 -9.14 21.66
C GLU A 91 -0.18 -10.27 21.58
N PRO A 92 -1.47 -10.00 21.25
CA PRO A 92 -2.46 -11.07 21.15
C PRO A 92 -2.15 -12.10 20.06
N VAL A 93 -1.51 -11.68 18.97
CA VAL A 93 -1.10 -12.56 17.86
C VAL A 93 0.04 -13.47 18.31
N LEU A 94 1.07 -12.92 18.94
CA LEU A 94 2.20 -13.68 19.48
C LEU A 94 1.74 -14.69 20.53
N SER A 95 0.90 -14.25 21.46
CA SER A 95 0.34 -15.09 22.51
C SER A 95 -0.51 -16.25 21.95
N ALA A 96 -1.20 -16.04 20.82
CA ALA A 96 -1.93 -17.10 20.13
C ALA A 96 -0.98 -18.12 19.47
N TRP A 97 0.13 -17.68 18.89
CA TRP A 97 1.16 -18.56 18.33
C TRP A 97 1.86 -19.40 19.42
N GLU A 98 2.22 -18.79 20.55
CA GLU A 98 2.84 -19.51 21.68
C GLU A 98 1.94 -20.61 22.25
N ARG A 99 0.63 -20.37 22.30
CA ARG A 99 -0.38 -21.36 22.73
C ARG A 99 -0.74 -22.38 21.64
N GLY A 100 -0.18 -22.26 20.43
CA GLY A 100 -0.49 -23.14 19.30
C GLY A 100 -1.95 -23.05 18.83
N LEU A 101 -2.60 -21.89 19.01
CA LEU A 101 -4.02 -21.70 18.63
C LEU A 101 -4.23 -21.61 17.11
N VAL A 102 -3.16 -21.35 16.34
CA VAL A 102 -3.20 -21.22 14.88
C VAL A 102 -2.10 -22.14 14.31
N PRO A 103 -2.40 -23.00 13.32
CA PRO A 103 -1.39 -23.87 12.72
C PRO A 103 -0.38 -23.06 11.90
N LEU A 104 0.88 -23.49 11.91
CA LEU A 104 1.90 -22.96 11.01
C LEU A 104 1.60 -23.42 9.58
N GLU A 105 1.70 -22.50 8.61
CA GLU A 105 1.53 -22.83 7.20
C GLU A 105 2.87 -22.92 6.49
N GLU A 106 2.93 -23.82 5.52
CA GLU A 106 4.08 -24.00 4.65
C GLU A 106 3.73 -23.55 3.23
N TYR A 107 4.74 -23.05 2.52
CA TYR A 107 4.63 -22.67 1.12
C TYR A 107 5.97 -22.91 0.41
N PRO A 108 5.97 -23.26 -0.89
CA PRO A 108 7.19 -23.44 -1.65
C PRO A 108 8.01 -22.14 -1.73
N ALA A 109 9.34 -22.24 -1.67
CA ALA A 109 10.22 -21.10 -1.88
C ALA A 109 9.97 -20.46 -3.27
N GLY A 110 9.88 -19.13 -3.31
CA GLY A 110 9.56 -18.36 -4.52
C GLY A 110 8.06 -18.26 -4.85
N SER A 111 7.18 -18.89 -4.07
CA SER A 111 5.73 -18.67 -4.20
C SER A 111 5.25 -17.44 -3.43
N GLN A 112 4.01 -17.00 -3.71
CA GLN A 112 3.35 -15.83 -3.08
C GLN A 112 2.84 -16.10 -1.65
N GLY A 113 3.32 -17.16 -1.00
CA GLY A 113 2.86 -17.59 0.31
C GLY A 113 1.71 -18.61 0.27
N PRO A 114 1.22 -19.01 1.45
CA PRO A 114 0.14 -19.99 1.57
C PRO A 114 -1.21 -19.45 1.04
N PRO A 115 -2.14 -20.34 0.66
CA PRO A 115 -3.47 -19.91 0.24
C PRO A 115 -4.23 -19.27 1.42
N PRO A 116 -5.10 -18.27 1.17
CA PRO A 116 -5.84 -17.60 2.23
C PRO A 116 -6.78 -18.57 2.97
N ARG A 117 -6.69 -18.59 4.32
CA ARG A 117 -7.48 -19.49 5.21
C ARG A 117 -8.95 -19.11 5.38
N HIS A 118 -9.27 -17.85 5.19
CA HIS A 118 -10.64 -17.32 5.23
C HIS A 118 -10.91 -16.60 3.92
N ALA A 119 -12.17 -16.49 3.52
CA ALA A 119 -12.59 -15.52 2.52
C ALA A 119 -12.32 -14.12 3.07
N THR A 120 -11.08 -13.64 2.89
CA THR A 120 -10.75 -12.23 2.98
C THR A 120 -11.79 -11.50 2.13
N PRO A 121 -12.49 -10.46 2.61
CA PRO A 121 -13.28 -9.61 1.73
C PRO A 121 -12.33 -9.18 0.61
N GLU A 122 -12.54 -9.73 -0.60
CA GLU A 122 -11.59 -9.82 -1.71
C GLU A 122 -10.15 -9.48 -1.34
N ARG A 123 -9.27 -10.49 -1.29
CA ARG A 123 -7.83 -10.25 -1.47
C ARG A 123 -7.72 -9.35 -2.70
N ARG A 124 -7.45 -8.07 -2.45
CA ARG A 124 -7.47 -7.01 -3.47
C ARG A 124 -6.18 -7.13 -4.25
N ASP A 125 -6.12 -8.19 -5.06
CA ASP A 125 -5.00 -8.54 -5.94
C ASP A 125 -4.74 -7.40 -6.95
N ASP A 126 -5.69 -6.48 -7.13
CA ASP A 126 -5.55 -5.20 -7.84
C ASP A 126 -4.58 -4.19 -7.19
N LEU A 127 -4.17 -4.42 -5.94
CA LEU A 127 -3.19 -3.59 -5.24
C LEU A 127 -1.74 -4.08 -5.40
N LEU A 128 -1.53 -5.35 -5.75
CA LEU A 128 -0.21 -5.92 -6.01
C LEU A 128 -0.03 -6.02 -7.53
N HIS A 129 0.59 -5.01 -8.14
CA HIS A 129 1.17 -5.24 -9.46
C HIS A 129 2.45 -6.04 -9.25
N GLU A 130 2.53 -7.21 -9.89
CA GLU A 130 3.78 -7.93 -10.08
C GLU A 130 4.81 -6.95 -10.63
N GLU A 131 6.02 -6.95 -10.06
CA GLU A 131 7.19 -6.38 -10.69
C GLU A 131 7.29 -7.00 -12.08
N SER A 132 6.80 -6.29 -13.10
CA SER A 132 7.22 -6.54 -14.46
C SER A 132 8.69 -6.16 -14.51
N LEU A 133 9.54 -7.17 -14.28
CA LEU A 133 10.91 -7.19 -14.77
C LEU A 133 10.89 -6.75 -16.23
N ARG A 134 11.37 -5.53 -16.48
CA ARG A 134 12.06 -5.14 -17.71
C ARG A 134 13.13 -4.12 -17.39
#